data_AF-A0AB38EMY0-F1
#
_entry.id   AF-A0AB38EMY0-F1
#
_cell.length_a   1.000
_cell.length_b   1.000
_cell.length_c   1.000
_cell.angle_alpha   90.00
_cell.angle_beta   90.00
_cell.angle_gamma   90.00
#
_symmetry.space_group_name_H-M   'P 1'
#
loop_
_entity.id
_entity.type
_entity.pdbx_description
1 polymer ?
#
loop_
_entity_poly.entity_id
_entity_poly.type
_entity_poly.pdbx_seq_one_letter_code
_entity_poly.pdbx_strand_id
1 'polypeptide(L)' 'MMQVLAAVPIAGLEPVLVAVELVLESGSLSADHILNVVARLTSTAPPPCVETSLQLKVAPVANTARYDRLRTTDEENRNA' A
#
# COMPACT_ATOMS: atom_id res chain seq x y z
N MET A 1 -4.17 16.98 3.43
CA MET A 1 -5.60 17.29 3.23
C MET A 1 -5.92 17.74 1.79
N MET A 2 -5.20 18.72 1.21
CA MET A 2 -5.41 19.15 -0.19
C MET A 2 -5.39 17.99 -1.20
N GLN A 3 -4.46 17.04 -1.04
CA GLN A 3 -4.34 15.89 -1.93
C GLN A 3 -5.57 14.97 -1.91
N VAL A 4 -6.24 14.81 -0.76
CA VAL A 4 -7.46 13.99 -0.65
C VAL A 4 -8.61 14.64 -1.41
N LEU A 5 -8.77 15.96 -1.29
CA LEU A 5 -9.77 16.70 -2.06
C LEU A 5 -9.45 16.70 -3.56
N ALA A 6 -8.17 16.77 -3.92
CA ALA A 6 -7.72 16.70 -5.31
C ALA A 6 -7.97 15.32 -5.96
N ALA A 7 -8.21 14.26 -5.17
CA ALA A 7 -8.53 12.93 -5.70
C ALA A 7 -9.98 12.82 -6.20
N VAL A 8 -10.90 13.66 -5.69
CA VAL A 8 -12.34 13.63 -6.03
C VAL A 8 -12.61 13.70 -7.55
N PRO A 9 -12.03 14.63 -8.34
CA PRO A 9 -12.28 14.66 -9.79
C PRO A 9 -11.73 13.45 -10.55
N ILE A 10 -10.84 12.65 -9.96
CA ILE A 10 -10.21 11.48 -10.61
C ILE A 10 -10.93 10.19 -10.21
N ALA A 11 -11.15 10.01 -8.90
CA ALA A 11 -11.71 8.79 -8.31
C ALA A 11 -13.25 8.85 -8.18
N GLY A 12 -13.84 10.03 -8.23
CA GLY A 12 -15.23 10.28 -7.85
C GLY A 12 -15.37 10.58 -6.35
N LEU A 13 -16.52 11.15 -5.98
CA LEU A 13 -16.79 11.52 -4.58
C LEU A 13 -17.01 10.29 -3.69
N GLU A 14 -17.79 9.32 -4.17
CA GLU A 14 -18.17 8.14 -3.38
C GLU A 14 -16.97 7.33 -2.89
N PRO A 15 -15.97 6.98 -3.73
CA PRO A 15 -14.80 6.23 -3.24
C PRO A 15 -13.96 7.01 -2.23
N VAL A 16 -13.96 8.34 -2.31
CA VAL A 16 -13.25 9.20 -1.34
C VAL A 16 -13.96 9.20 0.01
N LEU A 17 -15.29 9.25 0.04
CA LEU A 17 -16.06 9.18 1.27
C LEU A 17 -15.89 7.82 1.96
N VAL A 18 -16.07 6.73 1.21
CA VAL A 18 -15.86 5.37 1.72
C VAL A 18 -14.43 5.18 2.25
N ALA A 19 -13.43 5.69 1.53
CA ALA A 19 -12.05 5.62 2.00
C ALA A 19 -11.83 6.38 3.32
N VAL A 20 -12.42 7.56 3.48
CA VAL A 20 -12.32 8.33 4.73
C VAL A 20 -12.98 7.60 5.89
N GLU A 21 -14.16 7.01 5.69
CA GLU A 21 -14.85 6.21 6.70
C GLU A 21 -14.02 5.01 7.16
N LEU A 22 -13.50 4.21 6.21
CA LEU A 22 -12.65 3.05 6.52
C LEU A 22 -11.38 3.44 7.29
N VAL A 23 -10.77 4.58 6.95
CA VAL A 23 -9.57 5.05 7.66
C VAL A 23 -9.90 5.54 9.07
N LEU A 24 -11.04 6.20 9.25
CA LEU A 24 -11.50 6.63 10.57
C LEU A 24 -11.75 5.42 11.49
N GLU A 25 -12.38 4.37 10.99
CA GLU A 25 -12.60 3.12 11.73
C GLU A 25 -11.29 2.42 12.11
N SER A 26 -10.25 2.54 11.28
CA SER A 26 -8.93 1.97 11.57
C SER A 26 -8.16 2.67 12.70
N GLY A 27 -8.58 3.88 13.09
CA GLY A 27 -7.92 4.71 14.11
C GLY A 27 -6.60 5.35 13.68
N SER A 28 -6.08 5.05 12.48
CA SER A 28 -4.81 5.58 11.96
C SER A 28 -5.05 6.60 10.84
N LEU A 29 -5.46 7.82 11.21
CA LEU A 29 -5.78 8.88 10.25
C LEU A 29 -4.52 9.48 9.59
N SER A 30 -4.35 9.23 8.30
CA SER A 30 -3.32 9.86 7.47
C SER A 30 -3.83 10.09 6.04
N ALA A 31 -3.41 11.19 5.43
CA ALA A 31 -3.74 11.47 4.02
C ALA A 31 -3.19 10.39 3.08
N ASP A 32 -1.99 9.87 3.34
CA ASP A 32 -1.40 8.80 2.53
C ASP A 32 -2.20 7.50 2.67
N HIS A 33 -2.70 7.22 3.87
CA HIS A 33 -3.56 6.07 4.11
C HIS A 33 -4.88 6.22 3.33
N ILE A 34 -5.53 7.37 3.42
CA ILE A 34 -6.78 7.64 2.67
C ILE A 34 -6.55 7.48 1.17
N LEU A 35 -5.49 8.08 0.62
CA LEU A 35 -5.17 7.97 -0.81
C LEU A 35 -4.88 6.53 -1.23
N ASN A 36 -4.25 5.72 -0.37
CA ASN A 36 -4.04 4.31 -0.63
C ASN A 36 -5.37 3.54 -0.68
N VAL A 37 -6.28 3.81 0.25
CA VAL A 37 -7.61 3.16 0.26
C VAL A 37 -8.41 3.59 -0.96
N VAL A 38 -8.41 4.87 -1.34
CA VAL A 38 -9.04 5.35 -2.59
C VAL A 38 -8.48 4.59 -3.79
N ALA A 39 -7.17 4.49 -3.92
CA ALA A 39 -6.53 3.78 -5.04
C ALA A 39 -6.93 2.30 -5.10
N ARG A 40 -7.14 1.64 -3.95
CA ARG A 40 -7.60 0.26 -3.88
C ARG A 40 -9.08 0.12 -4.24
N LEU A 41 -9.94 1.03 -3.78
CA LEU A 41 -11.37 1.02 -4.11
C LEU A 41 -11.63 1.23 -5.60
N THR A 42 -10.80 2.05 -6.26
CA THR A 42 -10.92 2.34 -7.70
C THR A 42 -10.03 1.47 -8.58
N SER A 43 -9.33 0.48 -8.01
CA SER A 43 -8.43 -0.36 -8.80
C SER A 43 -9.19 -1.20 -9.81
N THR A 44 -8.72 -1.23 -11.06
CA THR A 44 -9.25 -2.12 -12.08
C THR A 44 -8.80 -3.55 -11.83
N ALA A 45 -9.50 -4.52 -12.42
CA ALA A 45 -9.09 -5.90 -12.38
C ALA A 45 -7.61 -6.04 -12.81
N PRO A 46 -6.79 -6.81 -12.07
CA PRO A 46 -5.42 -7.05 -12.46
C PRO A 46 -5.39 -7.70 -13.85
N PRO A 47 -4.36 -7.40 -14.67
CA PRO A 47 -4.22 -8.04 -15.97
C PRO A 47 -4.14 -9.56 -15.81
N PRO A 48 -4.55 -10.33 -16.84
CA PRO A 48 -4.42 -11.78 -16.80
C PRO A 48 -2.96 -12.16 -16.61
N CYS A 49 -2.73 -13.25 -15.87
CA CYS A 49 -1.39 -13.79 -15.73
C CYS A 49 -0.83 -14.18 -17.09
N VAL A 50 0.44 -13.89 -17.33
CA VAL A 50 1.13 -14.34 -18.54
C VAL A 50 1.40 -15.83 -18.38
N GLU A 51 0.99 -16.62 -19.38
CA GLU A 51 1.31 -18.05 -19.44
C GLU A 51 2.81 -18.23 -19.63
N THR A 52 3.48 -18.89 -18.68
CA THR A 52 4.90 -19.21 -18.78
C THR A 52 5.15 -20.65 -18.35
N SER A 53 6.20 -21.26 -18.88
CA SER A 53 6.67 -22.58 -18.43
C SER A 53 7.50 -22.52 -17.14
N LEU A 54 7.78 -21.33 -16.61
CA LEU A 54 8.57 -21.15 -15.40
C LEU A 54 7.69 -21.37 -14.17
N GLN A 55 8.08 -22.33 -13.33
CA GLN A 55 7.45 -22.56 -12.03
C GLN A 55 8.40 -22.14 -10.91
N LEU A 56 7.83 -21.50 -9.88
CA LEU A 56 8.57 -21.17 -8.67
C LEU A 56 8.96 -22.46 -7.96
N LYS A 57 10.27 -22.70 -7.78
CA LYS A 57 10.77 -23.81 -6.96
C LYS A 57 10.45 -23.64 -5.48
N VAL A 58 10.33 -22.38 -5.04
CA VAL A 58 10.05 -22.00 -3.66
C VAL A 58 9.05 -20.86 -3.67
N ALA A 59 7.98 -20.98 -2.88
CA ALA A 59 6.99 -19.93 -2.73
C ALA A 59 7.59 -18.70 -2.01
N PRO A 60 7.23 -17.46 -2.41
CA PRO A 60 7.66 -16.28 -1.70
C PRO A 60 7.08 -16.26 -0.29
N VAL A 61 7.95 -16.13 0.70
CA VAL A 61 7.57 -15.94 2.11
C VAL A 61 7.62 -14.45 2.42
N ALA A 62 6.54 -13.89 2.95
CA ALA A 62 6.48 -12.52 3.44
C ALA A 62 7.29 -12.37 4.75
N ASN A 63 8.61 -12.47 4.65
CA ASN A 63 9.54 -12.42 5.79
C ASN A 63 10.08 -10.99 5.98
N THR A 64 9.33 -10.16 6.71
CA THR A 64 9.72 -8.77 7.03
C THR A 64 10.98 -8.70 7.91
N ALA A 65 11.28 -9.73 8.72
CA ALA A 65 12.45 -9.76 9.60
C ALA A 65 13.79 -9.66 8.84
N ARG A 66 13.81 -9.98 7.54
CA ARG A 66 14.98 -9.71 6.68
C ARG A 66 15.32 -8.22 6.60
N TYR A 67 14.32 -7.35 6.51
CA TYR A 67 14.51 -5.91 6.46
C TYR A 67 14.88 -5.35 7.84
N ASP A 68 14.24 -5.85 8.89
CA ASP A 68 14.50 -5.40 10.26
C ASP A 68 15.99 -5.58 10.61
N ARG A 69 16.58 -6.73 10.23
CA ARG A 69 18.02 -7.00 10.42
C ARG A 69 18.93 -6.02 9.68
N LEU A 70 18.55 -5.60 8.47
CA LEU A 70 19.34 -4.64 7.70
C LEU A 70 19.26 -3.25 8.34
N ARG A 71 18.08 -2.84 8.82
CA ARG A 71 17.93 -1.58 9.55
C ARG A 71 18.81 -1.53 10.80
N THR A 72 18.86 -2.61 11.58
CA THR A 72 19.70 -2.65 12.78
C THR A 72 21.18 -2.54 12.43
N THR A 73 21.64 -3.24 11.39
CA THR A 73 23.04 -3.13 10.93
C THR A 73 23.37 -1.74 10.39
N ASP A 74 22.47 -1.09 9.63
CA ASP A 74 22.67 0.28 9.15
C ASP A 74 22.65 1.32 10.27
N GLU A 75 21.90 1.09 11.35
CA GLU A 75 21.91 1.92 12.55
C GLU A 75 23.21 1.74 13.35
N GLU A 76 23.69 0.51 13.51
CA GLU A 76 25.00 0.21 14.13
C GLU A 76 26.16 0.85 13.35
N ASN A 77 26.17 0.73 12.03
CA ASN A 77 27.25 1.23 11.18
C ASN A 77 27.27 2.77 11.06
N ARG A 78 26.14 3.45 11.32
CA ARG A 78 26.08 4.92 11.41
C ARG A 78 26.52 5.46 12.77
N ASN A 79 26.43 4.64 13.80
CA ASN A 79 26.75 5.01 15.18
C ASN A 79 28.17 4.59 15.60
N ALA A 80 28.93 3.96 14.70
CA ALA A 80 30.35 3.60 14.84
C ALA A 80 31.24 4.66 14.17
#